data_AF-A0A4T0VST0-F1
#
_entry.id   AF-A0A4T0VST0-F1
#
_cell.length_a   1.000
_cell.length_b   1.000
_cell.length_c   1.000
_cell.angle_alpha   90.00
_cell.angle_beta   90.00
_cell.angle_gamma   90.00
#
_symmetry.space_group_name_H-M   'P 1'
#
loop_
_entity.id
_entity.type
_entity.pdbx_description
1 polymer ?
#
loop_
_entity_poly.entity_id
_entity_poly.type
_entity_poly.pdbx_seq_one_letter_code
_entity_poly.pdbx_strand_id
1 'polypeptide(L)'
;MQFSTVLVTLLPALVAAETLSSSKLCVGGFRAGCLPSSDGIQRCLKDPNVGDTCVVDCQSQSDCYVQCVAQGFKNGFCTIDGSGPCICSGIDGGADA
;
A
#
# COMPACT_ATOMS: atom_id res chain seq x y z
N MET A 1 -8.72 -11.29 52.08
CA MET A 1 -8.54 -11.61 50.65
C MET A 1 -9.09 -10.45 49.85
N GLN A 2 -8.28 -9.44 49.54
CA GLN A 2 -8.71 -8.30 48.73
C GLN A 2 -8.30 -8.59 47.28
N PHE A 3 -9.28 -8.88 46.42
CA PHE A 3 -9.09 -9.12 45.00
C PHE A 3 -8.99 -7.77 44.29
N SER A 4 -7.76 -7.30 44.06
CA SER A 4 -7.51 -6.16 43.18
C SER A 4 -7.62 -6.62 41.73
N THR A 5 -8.79 -6.41 41.12
CA THR A 5 -8.99 -6.53 39.67
C THR A 5 -8.40 -5.31 38.99
N VAL A 6 -7.13 -5.38 38.59
CA VAL A 6 -6.54 -4.41 37.67
C VAL A 6 -6.94 -4.82 36.26
N LEU A 7 -8.02 -4.22 35.75
CA LEU A 7 -8.41 -4.32 34.36
C LEU A 7 -7.43 -3.46 33.55
N VAL A 8 -6.31 -4.04 33.13
CA VAL A 8 -5.40 -3.39 32.18
C VAL A 8 -6.13 -3.35 30.85
N THR A 9 -6.60 -2.17 30.49
CA THR A 9 -7.20 -1.86 29.19
C THR A 9 -6.16 -2.09 28.09
N LEU A 10 -6.22 -3.24 27.43
CA LEU A 10 -5.55 -3.45 26.15
C LEU A 10 -6.23 -2.53 25.12
N LEU A 11 -5.67 -1.34 24.89
CA LEU A 11 -5.93 -0.63 23.66
C LEU A 11 -5.19 -1.38 22.54
N PRO A 12 -5.88 -1.87 21.49
CA PRO A 12 -5.19 -2.25 20.28
C PRO A 12 -4.57 -0.96 19.73
N ALA A 13 -3.24 -0.91 19.68
CA ALA A 13 -2.54 0.10 18.93
C ALA A 13 -2.96 -0.07 17.47
N LEU A 14 -3.88 0.78 16.99
CA LEU A 14 -4.06 0.98 15.57
C LEU A 14 -2.72 1.54 15.08
N VAL A 15 -1.89 0.65 14.52
CA VAL A 15 -0.80 1.06 13.65
C VAL A 15 -1.47 1.81 12.52
N ALA A 16 -1.44 3.14 12.59
CA ALA A 16 -1.80 3.99 11.48
C ALA A 16 -0.78 3.70 10.39
N ALA A 17 -1.15 2.80 9.46
CA ALA A 17 -0.41 2.65 8.22
C ALA A 17 -0.49 4.01 7.51
N GLU A 18 0.60 4.76 7.54
CA GLU A 18 0.71 6.05 6.85
C GLU A 18 0.34 5.81 5.40
N THR A 19 -0.85 6.25 4.99
CA THR A 19 -1.34 5.94 3.67
C THR A 19 -0.59 6.83 2.68
N LEU A 20 0.39 6.24 1.99
CA LEU A 20 1.18 6.94 1.00
C LEU A 20 0.32 7.13 -0.24
N SER A 21 0.38 8.30 -0.85
CA SER A 21 -0.34 8.57 -2.10
C SER A 21 0.67 8.89 -3.20
N SER A 22 0.57 8.16 -4.31
CA SER A 22 1.30 8.47 -5.53
C SER A 22 0.35 8.68 -6.71
N SER A 23 0.70 9.61 -7.59
CA SER A 23 0.01 9.83 -8.86
C SER A 23 0.99 9.82 -10.03
N LYS A 24 2.16 9.20 -9.83
CA LYS A 24 3.24 9.17 -10.83
C LYS A 24 3.72 7.74 -11.02
N LEU A 25 3.90 7.38 -12.29
CA LEU A 25 4.56 6.14 -12.68
C LEU A 25 6.06 6.27 -12.49
N CYS A 26 6.73 5.14 -12.32
CA CYS A 26 8.20 5.10 -12.31
C CYS A 26 8.79 5.56 -13.64
N VAL A 27 10.01 6.07 -13.59
CA VAL A 27 10.71 6.55 -14.79
C VAL A 27 11.43 5.36 -15.43
N GLY A 28 11.08 5.03 -16.68
CA GLY A 28 11.87 4.20 -17.61
C GLY A 28 12.39 2.86 -17.08
N GLY A 29 11.83 1.74 -17.56
CA GLY A 29 12.44 0.40 -17.45
C GLY A 29 12.44 -0.26 -16.07
N PHE A 30 12.34 0.49 -14.97
CA PHE A 30 12.28 -0.06 -13.61
C PHE A 30 11.12 -1.05 -13.43
N ARG A 31 9.98 -0.79 -14.10
CA ARG A 31 8.80 -1.66 -14.15
C ARG A 31 9.13 -3.09 -14.57
N ALA A 32 10.08 -3.28 -15.50
CA ALA A 32 10.43 -4.61 -16.02
C ALA A 32 11.11 -5.50 -14.97
N GLY A 33 11.71 -4.90 -13.93
CA GLY A 33 12.31 -5.62 -12.79
C GLY A 33 11.33 -5.94 -11.67
N CYS A 34 10.10 -5.40 -11.71
CA CYS A 34 9.12 -5.62 -10.66
C CYS A 34 8.45 -7.00 -10.80
N LEU A 35 8.11 -7.61 -9.67
CA LEU A 35 7.30 -8.83 -9.71
C LEU A 35 5.90 -8.49 -10.27
N PRO A 36 5.32 -9.38 -11.09
CA PRO A 36 3.99 -9.18 -11.60
C PRO A 36 2.96 -9.27 -10.48
N SER A 37 1.92 -8.47 -10.62
CA SER A 37 0.70 -8.54 -9.84
C SER A 37 -0.10 -9.81 -10.15
N SER A 38 -1.19 -10.04 -9.43
CA SER A 38 -2.12 -11.18 -9.59
C SER A 38 -2.73 -11.29 -10.98
N ASP A 39 -2.82 -10.18 -11.72
CA ASP A 39 -3.28 -10.10 -13.11
C ASP A 39 -2.14 -10.24 -14.14
N GLY A 40 -0.93 -10.52 -13.69
CA GLY A 40 0.26 -10.66 -14.54
C GLY A 40 0.92 -9.34 -14.93
N ILE A 41 0.39 -8.19 -14.51
CA ILE A 41 0.92 -6.88 -14.87
C ILE A 41 2.02 -6.47 -13.88
N GLN A 42 3.18 -6.11 -14.39
CA GLN A 42 4.24 -5.51 -13.58
C GLN A 42 3.90 -4.04 -13.32
N ARG A 43 3.88 -3.64 -12.05
CA ARG A 43 3.49 -2.28 -11.66
C ARG A 43 4.60 -1.56 -10.92
N CYS A 44 4.70 -0.27 -11.16
CA CYS A 44 5.67 0.58 -10.51
C CYS A 44 5.12 1.97 -10.30
N LEU A 45 5.21 2.47 -9.07
CA LEU A 45 4.80 3.82 -8.70
C LEU A 45 5.97 4.60 -8.13
N LYS A 46 5.98 5.91 -8.40
CA LYS A 46 6.97 6.81 -7.82
C LYS A 46 6.47 7.28 -6.46
N ASP A 47 7.03 6.72 -5.41
CA ASP A 47 6.81 7.18 -4.05
C ASP A 47 7.53 8.54 -3.84
N PRO A 48 6.87 9.54 -3.24
CA PRO A 48 7.49 10.86 -3.03
C PRO A 48 8.68 10.83 -2.04
N ASN A 49 8.76 9.82 -1.16
CA ASN A 49 9.79 9.70 -0.14
C ASN A 49 10.91 8.73 -0.58
N VAL A 50 10.56 7.63 -1.24
CA VAL A 50 11.51 6.55 -1.58
C VAL A 50 11.94 6.60 -3.06
N GLY A 51 11.15 7.24 -3.93
CA GLY A 51 11.36 7.22 -5.36
C GLY A 51 10.67 6.04 -6.04
N ASP A 52 11.27 5.52 -7.11
CA ASP A 52 10.65 4.48 -7.93
C ASP A 52 10.54 3.17 -7.13
N THR A 53 9.31 2.72 -6.90
CA THR A 53 8.99 1.60 -6.02
C THR A 53 8.14 0.57 -6.75
N CYS A 54 8.57 -0.69 -6.69
CA CYS A 54 7.80 -1.81 -7.21
C CYS A 54 6.61 -2.09 -6.30
N VAL A 55 5.44 -2.19 -6.91
CA VAL A 55 4.21 -2.46 -6.19
C VAL A 55 3.43 -3.58 -6.87
N VAL A 56 2.58 -4.24 -6.10
CA VAL A 56 1.61 -5.22 -6.59
C VAL A 56 0.21 -4.80 -6.21
N ASP A 57 -0.78 -5.34 -6.91
CA ASP A 57 -2.14 -5.28 -6.39
C ASP A 57 -2.17 -5.99 -5.02
N CYS A 58 -2.69 -5.31 -4.02
CA CYS A 58 -2.92 -5.93 -2.72
C CYS A 58 -4.09 -6.93 -2.73
N GLN A 59 -4.69 -7.17 -3.90
CA GLN A 59 -6.02 -7.74 -4.11
C GLN A 59 -7.14 -6.90 -3.46
N SER A 60 -8.33 -6.95 -4.04
CA SER A 60 -9.50 -6.12 -3.65
C SER A 60 -10.05 -6.39 -2.25
N GLN A 61 -9.50 -7.38 -1.52
CA GLN A 61 -9.89 -7.74 -0.15
C GLN A 61 -8.90 -7.23 0.91
N SER A 62 -7.82 -6.56 0.51
CA SER A 62 -6.91 -5.94 1.47
C SER A 62 -7.50 -4.66 2.05
N ASP A 63 -7.20 -4.41 3.33
CA ASP A 63 -7.50 -3.13 3.97
C ASP A 63 -6.91 -1.94 3.20
N CYS A 64 -5.80 -2.15 2.47
CA CYS A 64 -5.18 -1.15 1.62
C CYS A 64 -6.12 -0.67 0.50
N TYR A 65 -6.71 -1.60 -0.25
CA TYR A 65 -7.68 -1.25 -1.30
C TYR A 65 -8.87 -0.49 -0.71
N VAL A 66 -9.43 -1.00 0.39
CA VAL A 66 -10.60 -0.40 1.06
C VAL A 66 -10.29 1.02 1.55
N GLN A 67 -9.14 1.22 2.21
CA GLN A 67 -8.73 2.53 2.72
C GLN A 67 -8.45 3.53 1.60
N CYS A 68 -7.81 3.11 0.51
CA CYS A 68 -7.54 3.99 -0.62
C CYS A 68 -8.81 4.42 -1.36
N VAL A 69 -9.73 3.49 -1.61
CA VAL A 69 -11.01 3.80 -2.24
C VAL A 69 -11.85 4.70 -1.33
N ALA A 70 -11.86 4.46 -0.01
CA ALA A 70 -12.54 5.32 0.96
C ALA A 70 -11.98 6.76 0.98
N GLN A 71 -10.70 6.93 0.64
CA GLN A 71 -10.04 8.24 0.50
C GLN A 71 -10.21 8.86 -0.90
N GLY A 72 -10.93 8.20 -1.81
CA GLY A 72 -11.22 8.71 -3.16
C GLY A 72 -10.18 8.36 -4.22
N PHE A 73 -9.22 7.48 -3.94
CA PHE A 73 -8.29 6.97 -4.92
C PHE A 73 -8.90 5.85 -5.77
N LYS A 74 -8.35 5.62 -6.97
CA LYS A 74 -8.83 4.56 -7.86
C LYS A 74 -8.41 3.16 -7.37
N ASN A 75 -7.23 3.05 -6.78
CA ASN A 75 -6.69 1.77 -6.36
C ASN A 75 -5.71 1.91 -5.16
N GLY A 76 -5.44 0.80 -4.47
CA GLY A 76 -4.43 0.67 -3.43
C GLY A 76 -3.41 -0.42 -3.79
N PHE A 77 -2.13 -0.10 -3.65
CA PHE A 77 -1.00 -0.94 -4.04
C PHE A 77 -0.09 -1.26 -2.85
N CYS A 78 0.47 -2.46 -2.85
CA CYS A 78 1.31 -2.98 -1.77
C CYS A 78 2.75 -3.05 -2.26
N THR A 79 3.70 -2.67 -1.43
CA THR A 79 5.11 -2.91 -1.75
C THR A 79 5.45 -4.37 -1.50
N ILE A 80 6.25 -4.96 -2.39
CA ILE A 80 6.49 -6.41 -2.44
C ILE A 80 7.46 -6.87 -1.37
N ASP A 81 8.34 -5.96 -0.96
CA ASP A 81 9.31 -6.13 0.11
C ASP A 81 8.67 -6.08 1.50
N GLY A 82 7.37 -5.77 1.60
CA GLY A 82 6.66 -5.63 2.88
C GLY A 82 7.19 -4.46 3.72
N SER A 83 8.09 -3.65 3.18
CA SER A 83 8.74 -2.51 3.84
C SER A 83 7.85 -1.29 3.90
N GLY A 84 6.86 -1.19 3.00
CA GLY A 84 6.11 0.02 2.75
C GLY A 84 4.65 -0.07 3.19
N PRO A 85 4.11 0.98 3.80
CA PRO A 85 2.68 1.09 4.01
C PRO A 85 1.96 1.23 2.65
N CYS A 86 0.67 0.91 2.64
CA CYS A 86 -0.21 0.97 1.47
C CYS A 86 0.00 2.24 0.64
N ILE A 87 0.18 2.09 -0.67
CA ILE A 87 0.30 3.19 -1.64
C ILE A 87 -1.02 3.34 -2.40
N CYS A 88 -1.79 4.37 -2.08
CA CYS A 88 -2.95 4.78 -2.84
C CYS A 88 -2.55 5.49 -4.13
N SER A 89 -3.24 5.19 -5.22
CA SER A 89 -3.00 5.89 -6.47
C SER A 89 -4.28 6.11 -7.28
N GLY A 90 -4.32 7.27 -7.94
CA GLY A 90 -5.36 7.63 -8.91
C GLY A 90 -5.13 7.02 -10.30
N ILE A 91 -3.96 6.43 -10.53
CA ILE A 91 -3.55 5.79 -11.79
C ILE A 91 -3.15 4.34 -11.56
N ASP A 92 -3.33 3.49 -12.58
CA ASP A 92 -2.79 2.13 -12.53
C ASP A 92 -1.26 2.19 -12.72
N GLY A 93 -0.49 1.65 -11.78
CA GLY A 93 0.97 1.56 -11.86
C GLY A 93 1.49 0.70 -13.03
N GLY A 94 0.61 -0.01 -13.72
CA GLY A 94 0.86 -0.77 -14.95
C GLY A 94 0.48 -0.03 -16.23
N ALA A 95 -0.10 1.16 -16.15
CA ALA A 95 -0.33 1.98 -17.33
C ALA A 95 1.02 2.30 -18.01
N ASP A 96 1.05 2.30 -19.34
CA ASP A 96 2.25 2.72 -20.07
C ASP A 96 2.47 4.23 -19.85
N ALA A 97 3.66 4.57 -19.33
CA ALA A 97 4.11 5.94 -19.12
C ALA A 97 4.60 6.56 -20.43
#